data_AF-A0A0D8XQM8-F1
#
_entry.id   AF-A0A0D8XQM8-F1
#
_cell.length_a   1.000
_cell.length_b   1.000
_cell.length_c   1.000
_cell.angle_alpha   90.00
_cell.angle_beta   90.00
_cell.angle_gamma   90.00
#
_symmetry.space_group_name_H-M   'P 1'
#
loop_
_entity.id
_entity.type
_entity.pdbx_description
1 polymer ?
#
loop_
_entity_poly.entity_id
_entity_poly.type
_entity_poly.pdbx_seq_one_letter_code
_entity_poly.pdbx_strand_id
1 'polypeptide(L)'
;MALSGRDYVREKMPTIGFGTYQIRSERVLNDVIDTAISCGYRFFDTAQIYGNEAILGRIFKKVLPKYGLERSDIFITSKISPANQGTELARKSVRKSLENLQTDYIDLMLIHWPGTSRRSVVDPRNAEYRQQTYEILEEFHRSGELRAIGVSNYEIRHLEQLLARCCIHPAVNQVEFHPHFHQVDLLEFCQSRNIHFQDLLDLLLDMSGKFANLLCSTIVAINPLPQHSYAPRGSVALSRMYVT
;
A
#
# COMPACT_ATOMS: atom_id res chain seq x y z
N MET A 1 -17.16 -4.32 -17.29
CA MET A 1 -16.04 -3.39 -17.58
C MET A 1 -14.95 -3.67 -16.56
N ALA A 2 -13.67 -3.58 -16.92
CA ALA A 2 -12.60 -3.65 -15.92
C ALA A 2 -12.76 -2.48 -14.94
N LEU A 3 -12.64 -2.74 -13.63
CA LEU A 3 -12.69 -1.70 -12.61
C LEU A 3 -11.57 -0.68 -12.86
N SER A 4 -11.84 0.61 -12.64
CA SER A 4 -10.75 1.58 -12.57
C SER A 4 -9.85 1.25 -11.38
N GLY A 5 -8.56 1.62 -11.41
CA GLY A 5 -7.67 1.36 -10.28
C GLY A 5 -8.19 1.93 -8.94
N ARG A 6 -8.92 3.05 -8.98
CA ARG A 6 -9.57 3.66 -7.80
C ARG A 6 -10.72 2.80 -7.27
N ASP A 7 -11.56 2.27 -8.16
CA ASP A 7 -12.67 1.41 -7.78
C ASP A 7 -12.17 0.04 -7.30
N TYR A 8 -11.14 -0.49 -7.95
CA TYR A 8 -10.46 -1.72 -7.51
C TYR A 8 -9.96 -1.59 -6.07
N VAL A 9 -9.24 -0.51 -5.76
CA VAL A 9 -8.80 -0.19 -4.40
C VAL A 9 -9.99 -0.11 -3.43
N ARG A 10 -11.06 0.61 -3.81
CA ARG A 10 -12.26 0.78 -2.98
C ARG A 10 -12.95 -0.54 -2.64
N GLU A 11 -13.04 -1.44 -3.60
CA GLU A 11 -13.78 -2.70 -3.47
C GLU A 11 -12.94 -3.84 -2.89
N LYS A 12 -11.63 -3.86 -3.17
CA LYS A 12 -10.77 -5.02 -2.93
C LYS A 12 -9.73 -4.83 -1.85
N MET A 13 -9.33 -3.61 -1.50
CA MET A 13 -8.32 -3.40 -0.47
C MET A 13 -8.92 -3.57 0.93
N PRO A 14 -8.44 -4.54 1.73
CA PRO A 14 -8.79 -4.63 3.14
C PRO A 14 -8.39 -3.39 3.92
N THR A 15 -9.19 -3.00 4.92
CA THR A 15 -8.93 -1.81 5.74
C THR A 15 -7.62 -1.92 6.54
N ILE A 16 -7.25 -3.14 6.94
CA ILE A 16 -6.08 -3.41 7.78
C ILE A 16 -5.12 -4.32 7.01
N GLY A 17 -3.86 -3.89 6.92
CA GLY A 17 -2.77 -4.60 6.26
C GLY A 17 -1.58 -4.90 7.15
N PHE A 18 -0.80 -5.90 6.74
CA PHE A 18 0.43 -6.33 7.38
C PHE A 18 1.64 -5.76 6.62
N GLY A 19 2.39 -4.87 7.26
CA GLY A 19 3.58 -4.23 6.73
C GLY A 19 4.84 -5.07 6.93
N THR A 20 5.64 -5.21 5.89
CA THR A 20 6.82 -6.11 5.89
C THR A 20 8.15 -5.38 6.03
N TYR A 21 8.12 -4.08 6.34
CA TYR A 21 9.32 -3.26 6.52
C TYR A 21 10.19 -3.79 7.68
N GLN A 22 11.51 -3.73 7.50
CA GLN A 22 12.55 -4.17 8.46
C GLN A 22 12.62 -5.66 8.79
N ILE A 23 11.71 -6.50 8.29
CA ILE A 23 11.78 -7.95 8.49
C ILE A 23 12.77 -8.56 7.51
N ARG A 24 14.00 -8.81 7.98
CA ARG A 24 15.13 -9.31 7.15
C ARG A 24 15.33 -10.82 7.22
N SER A 25 14.96 -11.46 8.34
CA SER A 25 15.14 -12.89 8.53
C SER A 25 14.05 -13.66 7.80
N GLU A 26 14.42 -14.56 6.89
CA GLU A 26 13.45 -15.41 6.16
C GLU A 26 12.63 -16.28 7.12
N ARG A 27 13.24 -16.80 8.19
CA ARG A 27 12.52 -17.55 9.22
C ARG A 27 11.47 -16.69 9.90
N VAL A 28 11.86 -15.50 10.39
CA VAL A 28 10.93 -14.59 11.09
C VAL A 28 9.81 -14.17 10.13
N LEU A 29 10.15 -13.84 8.88
CA LEU A 29 9.16 -13.46 7.88
C LEU A 29 8.17 -14.58 7.58
N ASN A 30 8.62 -15.83 7.53
CA ASN A 30 7.74 -16.99 7.37
C ASN A 30 6.77 -17.11 8.55
N ASP A 31 7.30 -17.14 9.78
CA ASP A 31 6.52 -17.35 11.00
C ASP A 31 5.43 -16.27 11.15
N VAL A 32 5.77 -14.99 10.89
CA VAL A 32 4.80 -13.89 11.02
C VAL A 32 3.77 -13.85 9.87
N ILE A 33 4.14 -14.22 8.64
CA ILE A 33 3.19 -14.26 7.52
C ILE A 33 2.22 -15.44 7.67
N ASP A 34 2.71 -16.62 8.08
CA ASP A 34 1.88 -17.78 8.41
C ASP A 34 0.88 -17.43 9.52
N THR A 35 1.37 -16.80 10.59
CA THR A 35 0.53 -16.29 11.69
C THR A 35 -0.50 -15.26 11.19
N ALA A 36 -0.09 -14.24 10.44
CA ALA A 36 -0.98 -13.19 9.94
C ALA A 36 -2.11 -13.78 9.07
N ILE A 37 -1.79 -14.69 8.16
CA ILE A 37 -2.79 -15.37 7.31
C ILE A 37 -3.76 -16.19 8.17
N SER A 38 -3.24 -16.93 9.16
CA SER A 38 -4.05 -17.72 10.10
C SER A 38 -5.02 -16.85 10.91
N CYS A 39 -4.61 -15.62 11.25
CA CYS A 39 -5.43 -14.62 11.96
C CYS A 39 -6.40 -13.87 11.04
N GLY A 40 -6.41 -14.16 9.74
CA GLY A 40 -7.37 -13.57 8.79
C GLY A 40 -6.84 -12.37 8.00
N TYR A 41 -5.56 -11.99 8.11
CA TYR A 41 -5.00 -10.93 7.26
C TYR A 41 -5.06 -11.34 5.80
N ARG A 42 -5.51 -10.40 4.95
CA ARG A 42 -5.56 -10.55 3.50
C ARG A 42 -4.86 -9.42 2.77
N PHE A 43 -4.26 -8.47 3.47
CA PHE A 43 -3.51 -7.37 2.86
C PHE A 43 -2.07 -7.39 3.37
N PHE A 44 -1.13 -7.45 2.44
CA PHE A 44 0.30 -7.42 2.69
C PHE A 44 0.94 -6.26 1.93
N ASP A 45 1.68 -5.44 2.66
CA ASP A 45 2.40 -4.31 2.11
C ASP A 45 3.90 -4.56 2.15
N THR A 46 4.51 -4.43 0.99
CA THR A 46 5.95 -4.57 0.79
C THR A 46 6.49 -3.44 -0.08
N ALA A 47 7.78 -3.47 -0.37
CA ALA A 47 8.44 -2.55 -1.28
C ALA A 47 9.76 -3.15 -1.75
N GLN A 48 10.21 -2.74 -2.93
CA GLN A 48 11.50 -3.17 -3.47
C GLN A 48 12.68 -2.90 -2.51
N ILE A 49 12.64 -1.75 -1.83
CA ILE A 49 13.72 -1.35 -0.90
C ILE A 49 13.74 -2.18 0.40
N TYR A 50 12.68 -2.91 0.73
CA TYR A 50 12.66 -3.77 1.91
C TYR A 50 13.54 -5.01 1.71
N GLY A 51 13.84 -5.36 0.45
CA GLY A 51 14.77 -6.44 0.10
C GLY A 51 14.22 -7.84 0.38
N ASN A 52 12.91 -7.98 0.63
CA ASN A 52 12.29 -9.24 1.03
C ASN A 52 11.16 -9.74 0.09
N GLU A 53 10.87 -9.06 -1.02
CA GLU A 53 9.84 -9.50 -2.00
C GLU A 53 10.04 -10.93 -2.49
N ALA A 54 11.28 -11.31 -2.83
CA ALA A 54 11.60 -12.65 -3.32
C ALA A 54 11.36 -13.74 -2.27
N ILE A 55 11.55 -13.40 -0.99
CA ILE A 55 11.29 -14.27 0.14
C ILE A 55 9.76 -14.38 0.34
N LEU A 56 9.05 -13.24 0.31
CA LEU A 56 7.59 -13.19 0.40
C LEU A 56 6.90 -14.04 -0.67
N GLY A 57 7.34 -13.95 -1.94
CA GLY A 57 6.77 -14.78 -3.02
C GLY A 57 6.90 -16.28 -2.75
N ARG A 58 8.05 -16.74 -2.22
CA ARG A 58 8.24 -18.14 -1.82
C ARG A 58 7.36 -18.54 -0.63
N ILE A 59 7.19 -17.63 0.32
CA ILE A 59 6.36 -17.86 1.52
C ILE A 59 4.89 -17.97 1.09
N PHE A 60 4.35 -17.01 0.34
CA PHE A 60 2.94 -17.05 -0.09
C PHE A 60 2.60 -18.33 -0.86
N LYS A 61 3.48 -18.76 -1.78
CA LYS A 61 3.31 -20.02 -2.52
C LYS A 61 3.18 -21.26 -1.62
N LYS A 62 3.81 -21.25 -0.45
CA LYS A 62 3.76 -22.36 0.52
C LYS A 62 2.64 -22.21 1.55
N VAL A 63 2.37 -20.98 1.98
CA VAL A 63 1.50 -20.69 3.12
C VAL A 63 0.04 -20.60 2.71
N LEU A 64 -0.29 -19.92 1.60
CA LEU A 64 -1.68 -19.74 1.18
C LEU A 64 -2.44 -21.09 1.05
N PRO A 65 -1.88 -22.14 0.41
CA PRO A 65 -2.59 -23.41 0.27
C PRO A 65 -2.85 -24.12 1.61
N LYS A 66 -2.05 -23.89 2.65
CA LYS A 66 -2.30 -24.47 4.00
C LYS A 66 -3.64 -24.01 4.58
N TYR A 67 -4.10 -22.83 4.18
CA TYR A 67 -5.35 -22.22 4.63
C TYR A 67 -6.45 -22.26 3.56
N GLY A 68 -6.25 -23.02 2.48
CA GLY A 68 -7.20 -23.09 1.37
C GLY A 68 -7.35 -21.77 0.60
N LEU A 69 -6.30 -20.94 0.59
CA LEU A 69 -6.28 -19.65 -0.08
C LEU A 69 -5.44 -19.72 -1.37
N GLU A 70 -5.79 -18.85 -2.29
CA GLU A 70 -5.11 -18.62 -3.56
C GLU A 70 -4.56 -17.18 -3.61
N ARG A 71 -3.79 -16.88 -4.67
CA ARG A 71 -3.22 -15.55 -4.89
C ARG A 71 -4.31 -14.46 -4.93
N SER A 72 -5.49 -14.76 -5.47
CA SER A 72 -6.62 -13.84 -5.57
C SER A 72 -7.31 -13.52 -4.24
N ASP A 73 -7.03 -14.29 -3.19
CA ASP A 73 -7.62 -14.04 -1.86
C ASP A 73 -6.84 -12.99 -1.07
N ILE A 74 -5.65 -12.61 -1.53
CA ILE A 74 -4.81 -11.61 -0.88
C ILE A 74 -4.58 -10.40 -1.77
N PHE A 75 -4.47 -9.24 -1.13
CA PHE A 75 -4.11 -7.96 -1.72
C PHE A 75 -2.63 -7.68 -1.41
N ILE A 76 -1.81 -7.46 -2.44
CA ILE A 76 -0.39 -7.15 -2.31
C ILE A 76 -0.13 -5.73 -2.80
N THR A 77 0.43 -4.90 -1.92
CA THR A 77 1.02 -3.61 -2.29
C THR A 77 2.54 -3.75 -2.42
N SER A 78 3.11 -3.23 -3.50
CA SER A 78 4.56 -3.00 -3.60
C SER A 78 4.86 -1.57 -4.04
N LYS A 79 6.14 -1.18 -3.99
CA LYS A 79 6.59 0.18 -4.23
C LYS A 79 7.89 0.23 -5.02
N ILE A 80 7.91 1.07 -6.05
CA ILE A 80 9.10 1.42 -6.85
C ILE A 80 10.08 2.17 -5.96
N SER A 81 11.27 1.62 -5.79
CA SER A 81 12.35 2.25 -5.02
C SER A 81 12.75 3.60 -5.63
N PRO A 82 13.14 4.61 -4.82
CA PRO A 82 13.70 5.87 -5.34
C PRO A 82 14.89 5.67 -6.28
N ALA A 83 15.64 4.58 -6.16
CA ALA A 83 16.76 4.24 -7.05
C ALA A 83 16.32 3.73 -8.44
N ASN A 84 15.04 3.37 -8.58
CA ASN A 84 14.48 2.75 -9.78
C ASN A 84 13.51 3.69 -10.52
N GLN A 85 13.47 4.98 -10.19
CA GLN A 85 12.63 5.94 -10.92
C GLN A 85 13.20 6.29 -12.30
N GLY A 86 12.32 6.68 -13.21
CA GLY A 86 12.59 6.94 -14.63
C GLY A 86 12.20 5.77 -15.51
N THR A 87 11.93 6.03 -16.80
CA THR A 87 11.26 5.11 -17.73
C THR A 87 11.83 3.68 -17.71
N GLU A 88 13.09 3.49 -18.08
CA GLU A 88 13.66 2.14 -18.22
C GLU A 88 13.89 1.41 -16.89
N LEU A 89 14.28 2.16 -15.86
CA LEU A 89 14.50 1.60 -14.52
C LEU A 89 13.18 1.17 -13.88
N ALA A 90 12.14 2.01 -13.99
CA ALA A 90 10.81 1.71 -13.50
C ALA A 90 10.26 0.45 -14.17
N ARG A 91 10.36 0.38 -15.51
CA ARG A 91 9.89 -0.75 -16.30
C ARG A 91 10.55 -2.07 -15.90
N LYS A 92 11.88 -2.08 -15.74
CA LYS A 92 12.63 -3.24 -15.26
C LYS A 92 12.23 -3.62 -13.84
N SER A 93 12.02 -2.62 -12.99
CA SER A 93 11.72 -2.85 -11.57
C SER A 93 10.32 -3.42 -11.34
N VAL A 94 9.29 -3.00 -12.11
CA VAL A 94 7.94 -3.59 -12.02
C VAL A 94 7.99 -5.09 -12.35
N ARG A 95 8.64 -5.45 -13.46
CA ARG A 95 8.83 -6.86 -13.85
C ARG A 95 9.58 -7.64 -12.78
N LYS A 96 10.59 -7.03 -12.18
CA LYS A 96 11.35 -7.68 -11.11
C LYS A 96 10.50 -7.92 -9.86
N SER A 97 9.61 -7.00 -9.49
CA SER A 97 8.67 -7.21 -8.39
C SER A 97 7.68 -8.35 -8.69
N LEU A 98 7.12 -8.42 -9.91
CA LEU A 98 6.26 -9.54 -10.34
C LEU A 98 6.99 -10.90 -10.25
N GLU A 99 8.22 -10.96 -10.75
CA GLU A 99 9.08 -12.15 -10.68
C GLU A 99 9.38 -12.55 -9.22
N ASN A 100 9.82 -11.60 -8.40
CA ASN A 100 10.17 -11.83 -7.01
C ASN A 100 8.96 -12.34 -6.19
N LEU A 101 7.80 -11.69 -6.37
CA LEU A 101 6.55 -12.06 -5.71
C LEU A 101 5.92 -13.33 -6.31
N GLN A 102 6.46 -13.83 -7.43
CA GLN A 102 5.97 -15.02 -8.15
C GLN A 102 4.48 -14.92 -8.50
N THR A 103 4.09 -13.80 -9.11
CA THR A 103 2.69 -13.52 -9.46
C THR A 103 2.59 -12.77 -10.79
N ASP A 104 1.50 -12.98 -11.51
CA ASP A 104 1.22 -12.32 -12.79
C ASP A 104 0.64 -10.91 -12.61
N TYR A 105 0.23 -10.53 -11.39
CA TYR A 105 -0.26 -9.19 -11.10
C TYR A 105 0.03 -8.73 -9.68
N ILE A 106 0.13 -7.41 -9.50
CA ILE A 106 0.20 -6.74 -8.19
C ILE A 106 -1.06 -5.90 -8.02
N ASP A 107 -1.66 -5.95 -6.84
CA ASP A 107 -2.93 -5.27 -6.56
C ASP A 107 -2.76 -3.75 -6.53
N LEU A 108 -1.66 -3.27 -5.95
CA LEU A 108 -1.31 -1.86 -5.90
C LEU A 108 0.20 -1.67 -6.03
N MET A 109 0.63 -0.86 -7.00
CA MET A 109 2.03 -0.42 -7.12
C MET A 109 2.16 1.08 -6.88
N LEU A 110 3.01 1.46 -5.94
CA LEU A 110 3.24 2.86 -5.56
C LEU A 110 4.60 3.36 -6.04
N ILE A 111 4.70 4.65 -6.39
CA ILE A 111 6.00 5.33 -6.34
C ILE A 111 6.32 5.59 -4.87
N HIS A 112 7.39 4.99 -4.34
CA HIS A 112 7.64 4.96 -2.88
C HIS A 112 7.95 6.35 -2.29
N TRP A 113 8.62 7.22 -3.05
CA TRP A 113 9.03 8.54 -2.55
C TRP A 113 9.05 9.56 -3.70
N PRO A 114 8.73 10.85 -3.47
CA PRO A 114 8.67 11.84 -4.55
C PRO A 114 10.04 12.21 -5.16
N GLY A 115 11.13 12.02 -4.43
CA GLY A 115 12.49 12.24 -4.92
C GLY A 115 13.17 10.97 -5.42
N THR A 116 14.14 11.15 -6.32
CA THR A 116 14.95 10.07 -6.88
C THR A 116 16.26 9.91 -6.09
N SER A 117 16.73 8.67 -5.94
CA SER A 117 17.97 8.37 -5.21
C SER A 117 19.18 9.11 -5.80
N ARG A 118 20.13 9.50 -4.95
CA ARG A 118 21.34 10.26 -5.31
C ARG A 118 21.06 11.61 -5.99
N ARG A 119 19.86 12.15 -5.82
CA ARG A 119 19.50 13.53 -6.21
C ARG A 119 19.14 14.35 -4.99
N SER A 120 19.33 15.66 -5.09
CA SER A 120 18.80 16.59 -4.10
C SER A 120 17.28 16.53 -4.11
N VAL A 121 16.65 16.68 -2.94
CA VAL A 121 15.18 16.72 -2.82
C VAL A 121 14.55 17.89 -3.61
N VAL A 122 15.31 18.97 -3.79
CA VAL A 122 14.90 20.15 -4.60
C VAL A 122 15.38 20.08 -6.06
N ASP A 123 15.97 18.97 -6.52
CA ASP A 123 16.36 18.82 -7.92
C ASP A 123 15.11 18.88 -8.81
N PRO A 124 15.00 19.84 -9.75
CA PRO A 124 13.80 20.00 -10.58
C PRO A 124 13.54 18.77 -11.45
N ARG A 125 14.56 17.96 -11.74
CA ARG A 125 14.41 16.70 -12.50
C ARG A 125 13.60 15.65 -11.76
N ASN A 126 13.44 15.75 -10.43
CA ASN A 126 12.58 14.81 -9.69
C ASN A 126 11.15 14.81 -10.25
N ALA A 127 10.63 15.97 -10.69
CA ALA A 127 9.31 16.04 -11.31
C ALA A 127 9.23 15.23 -12.61
N GLU A 128 10.27 15.29 -13.44
CA GLU A 128 10.37 14.51 -14.67
C GLU A 128 10.46 13.00 -14.36
N TYR A 129 11.30 12.59 -13.40
CA TYR A 129 11.42 11.20 -12.99
C TYR A 129 10.12 10.64 -12.41
N ARG A 130 9.39 11.41 -11.59
CA ARG A 130 8.06 11.02 -11.11
C ARG A 130 7.10 10.77 -12.28
N GLN A 131 7.04 11.70 -13.22
CA GLN A 131 6.17 11.60 -14.39
C GLN A 131 6.51 10.37 -15.25
N GLN A 132 7.78 10.21 -15.64
CA GLN A 132 8.25 9.08 -16.42
C GLN A 132 7.98 7.74 -15.73
N THR A 133 8.19 7.67 -14.41
CA THR A 133 7.90 6.46 -13.62
C THR A 133 6.40 6.17 -13.64
N TYR A 134 5.57 7.19 -13.48
CA TYR A 134 4.14 7.01 -13.42
C TYR A 134 3.54 6.61 -14.77
N GLU A 135 4.04 7.16 -15.89
CA GLU A 135 3.68 6.71 -17.25
C GLU A 135 3.91 5.21 -17.45
N ILE A 136 5.03 4.69 -16.93
CA ILE A 136 5.29 3.24 -16.91
C ILE A 136 4.24 2.50 -16.09
N LEU A 137 3.89 2.99 -14.89
CA LEU A 137 2.85 2.35 -14.08
C LEU A 137 1.50 2.35 -14.81
N GLU A 138 1.15 3.41 -15.56
CA GLU A 138 -0.05 3.44 -16.40
C GLU A 138 -0.03 2.37 -17.49
N GLU A 139 1.12 2.14 -18.14
CA GLU A 139 1.26 1.07 -19.14
C GLU A 139 0.98 -0.32 -18.54
N PHE A 140 1.59 -0.64 -17.40
CA PHE A 140 1.36 -1.91 -16.71
C PHE A 140 -0.04 -2.02 -16.10
N HIS A 141 -0.68 -0.89 -15.77
CA HIS A 141 -2.09 -0.90 -15.38
C HIS A 141 -3.00 -1.23 -16.56
N ARG A 142 -2.74 -0.65 -17.74
CA ARG A 142 -3.47 -0.95 -18.98
C ARG A 142 -3.29 -2.40 -19.42
N SER A 143 -2.13 -3.01 -19.20
CA SER A 143 -1.90 -4.45 -19.48
C SER A 143 -2.56 -5.38 -18.47
N GLY A 144 -2.96 -4.86 -17.30
CA GLY A 144 -3.59 -5.63 -16.21
C GLY A 144 -2.62 -6.31 -15.24
N GLU A 145 -1.31 -6.14 -15.45
CA GLU A 145 -0.26 -6.60 -14.54
C GLU A 145 -0.24 -5.79 -13.22
N LEU A 146 -0.75 -4.54 -13.24
CA LEU A 146 -1.02 -3.74 -12.05
C LEU A 146 -2.52 -3.44 -11.95
N ARG A 147 -3.18 -3.87 -10.87
CA ARG A 147 -4.63 -3.62 -10.71
C ARG A 147 -4.94 -2.19 -10.32
N ALA A 148 -4.07 -1.57 -9.55
CA ALA A 148 -4.10 -0.16 -9.21
C ALA A 148 -2.69 0.42 -9.12
N ILE A 149 -2.58 1.73 -9.29
CA ILE A 149 -1.32 2.47 -9.24
C ILE A 149 -1.49 3.69 -8.36
N GLY A 150 -0.44 4.10 -7.68
CA GLY A 150 -0.50 5.23 -6.74
C GLY A 150 0.87 5.75 -6.36
N VAL A 151 0.91 6.49 -5.25
CA VAL A 151 2.11 7.14 -4.75
C VAL A 151 2.22 6.99 -3.23
N SER A 152 3.41 7.25 -2.69
CA SER A 152 3.66 7.28 -1.25
C SER A 152 4.57 8.45 -0.91
N ASN A 153 4.34 9.07 0.26
CA ASN A 153 5.05 10.25 0.74
C ASN A 153 4.88 11.50 -0.15
N TYR A 154 3.79 11.60 -0.91
CA TYR A 154 3.54 12.76 -1.77
C TYR A 154 2.75 13.83 -1.01
N GLU A 155 3.31 15.03 -0.96
CA GLU A 155 2.62 16.26 -0.60
C GLU A 155 1.71 16.77 -1.73
N ILE A 156 0.84 17.74 -1.42
CA ILE A 156 -0.09 18.37 -2.38
C ILE A 156 0.62 18.82 -3.65
N ARG A 157 1.73 19.56 -3.54
CA ARG A 157 2.51 20.04 -4.70
C ARG A 157 2.99 18.92 -5.63
N HIS A 158 3.30 17.74 -5.09
CA HIS A 158 3.74 16.59 -5.89
C HIS A 158 2.55 15.94 -6.59
N LEU A 159 1.40 15.85 -5.90
CA LEU A 159 0.15 15.36 -6.48
C LEU A 159 -0.34 16.28 -7.59
N GLU A 160 -0.35 17.60 -7.40
CA GLU A 160 -0.78 18.56 -8.42
C GLU A 160 0.04 18.44 -9.71
N GLN A 161 1.37 18.34 -9.58
CA GLN A 161 2.27 18.15 -10.73
C GLN A 161 1.97 16.86 -11.49
N LEU A 162 1.67 15.78 -10.77
CA LEU A 162 1.35 14.49 -11.38
C LEU A 162 -0.03 14.52 -12.05
N LEU A 163 -1.04 15.04 -11.33
CA LEU A 163 -2.42 15.15 -11.79
C LEU A 163 -2.58 16.03 -13.04
N ALA A 164 -1.69 17.00 -13.23
CA ALA A 164 -1.69 17.84 -14.43
C ALA A 164 -1.33 17.07 -15.72
N ARG A 165 -0.76 15.87 -15.62
CA ARG A 165 -0.19 15.13 -16.77
C ARG A 165 -0.55 13.66 -16.83
N CYS A 166 -0.94 13.02 -15.74
CA CYS A 166 -1.32 11.60 -15.75
C CYS A 166 -2.67 11.39 -16.46
N CYS A 167 -2.79 10.30 -17.21
CA CYS A 167 -4.05 9.83 -17.77
C CYS A 167 -4.88 9.04 -16.74
N ILE A 168 -4.20 8.38 -15.80
CA ILE A 168 -4.81 7.50 -14.80
C ILE A 168 -4.50 8.04 -13.41
N HIS A 169 -5.51 8.64 -12.78
CA HIS A 169 -5.34 9.23 -11.45
C HIS A 169 -4.84 8.21 -10.41
N PRO A 170 -3.95 8.61 -9.50
CA PRO A 170 -3.44 7.72 -8.46
C PRO A 170 -4.59 7.23 -7.59
N ALA A 171 -4.64 5.92 -7.38
CA ALA A 171 -5.66 5.30 -6.54
C ALA A 171 -5.40 5.53 -5.05
N VAL A 172 -4.14 5.60 -4.66
CA VAL A 172 -3.69 5.72 -3.27
C VAL A 172 -2.59 6.77 -3.15
N ASN A 173 -2.62 7.53 -2.06
CA ASN A 173 -1.45 8.20 -1.51
C ASN A 173 -1.19 7.62 -0.10
N GLN A 174 -0.10 6.87 0.04
CA GLN A 174 0.28 6.24 1.31
C GLN A 174 1.30 7.11 2.05
N VAL A 175 0.95 7.64 3.22
CA VAL A 175 1.75 8.61 3.97
C VAL A 175 1.76 8.29 5.47
N GLU A 176 2.69 8.87 6.20
CA GLU A 176 2.67 8.85 7.67
C GLU A 176 1.50 9.72 8.18
N PHE A 177 0.63 9.13 8.99
CA PHE A 177 -0.49 9.85 9.60
C PHE A 177 -0.89 9.23 10.94
N HIS A 178 -0.75 9.98 12.05
CA HIS A 178 -1.07 9.48 13.39
C HIS A 178 -1.40 10.64 14.34
N PRO A 179 -1.87 10.39 15.59
CA PRO A 179 -2.26 11.43 16.55
C PRO A 179 -1.25 12.57 16.81
N HIS A 180 0.03 12.37 16.50
CA HIS A 180 1.08 13.39 16.64
C HIS A 180 1.53 14.01 15.32
N PHE A 181 1.09 13.47 14.19
CA PHE A 181 1.43 13.94 12.85
C PHE A 181 0.20 13.83 11.95
N HIS A 182 -0.60 14.90 11.95
CA HIS A 182 -1.80 15.00 11.14
C HIS A 182 -1.58 15.98 9.99
N GLN A 183 -1.80 15.51 8.77
CA GLN A 183 -1.69 16.32 7.56
C GLN A 183 -3.09 16.57 6.99
N VAL A 184 -3.89 17.38 7.69
CA VAL A 184 -5.33 17.60 7.39
C VAL A 184 -5.52 18.11 5.96
N ASP A 185 -4.76 19.12 5.54
CA ASP A 185 -4.85 19.67 4.18
C ASP A 185 -4.59 18.59 3.11
N LEU A 186 -3.63 17.68 3.36
CA LEU A 186 -3.32 16.59 2.43
C LEU A 186 -4.43 15.53 2.41
N LEU A 187 -5.01 15.20 3.56
CA LEU A 187 -6.15 14.30 3.66
C LEU A 187 -7.35 14.83 2.87
N GLU A 188 -7.73 16.09 3.10
CA GLU A 188 -8.82 16.76 2.40
C GLU A 188 -8.55 16.88 0.89
N PHE A 189 -7.31 17.19 0.51
CA PHE A 189 -6.90 17.20 -0.89
C PHE A 189 -7.08 15.82 -1.53
N CYS A 190 -6.60 14.75 -0.90
CA CYS A 190 -6.75 13.39 -1.41
C CYS A 190 -8.24 13.00 -1.54
N GLN A 191 -9.05 13.29 -0.52
CA GLN A 191 -10.49 13.01 -0.54
C GLN A 191 -11.21 13.75 -1.66
N SER A 192 -10.96 15.06 -1.83
CA SER A 192 -11.60 15.87 -2.89
C SER A 192 -11.23 15.41 -4.31
N ARG A 193 -10.12 14.67 -4.46
CA ARG A 193 -9.66 14.09 -5.74
C ARG A 193 -9.97 12.60 -5.90
N ASN A 194 -10.73 12.00 -4.98
CA ASN A 194 -11.00 10.56 -4.93
C ASN A 194 -9.70 9.71 -4.90
N ILE A 195 -8.68 10.19 -4.21
CA ILE A 195 -7.44 9.45 -3.94
C ILE A 195 -7.58 8.84 -2.54
N HIS A 196 -7.43 7.53 -2.42
CA HIS A 196 -7.51 6.86 -1.14
C HIS A 196 -6.30 7.26 -0.28
N PHE A 197 -6.56 7.82 0.89
CA PHE A 197 -5.54 8.20 1.84
C PHE A 197 -5.26 7.01 2.76
N GLN A 198 -4.04 6.48 2.69
CA GLN A 198 -3.63 5.30 3.45
C GLN A 198 -2.52 5.69 4.42
N ASP A 199 -2.65 5.26 5.67
CA ASP A 199 -1.60 5.44 6.65
C ASP A 199 -0.61 4.27 6.63
N LEU A 200 0.67 4.60 6.63
CA LEU A 200 1.80 3.67 6.64
C LEU A 200 2.15 3.18 8.07
N LEU A 201 1.65 3.83 9.12
CA LEU A 201 2.14 3.61 10.48
C LEU A 201 1.04 3.72 11.55
N ASP A 202 0.35 2.62 11.84
CA ASP A 202 -0.47 2.56 13.05
C ASP A 202 -0.20 1.34 13.93
N LEU A 203 0.82 1.48 14.79
CA LEU A 203 0.76 1.12 16.21
C LEU A 203 2.06 1.60 16.85
N LEU A 204 1.99 2.79 17.44
CA LEU A 204 2.81 3.29 18.54
C LEU A 204 4.20 2.65 18.62
N LEU A 205 5.16 3.21 17.88
CA LEU A 205 6.51 3.29 18.43
C LEU A 205 6.37 4.03 19.76
N ASP A 206 6.33 3.27 20.86
CA ASP A 206 6.54 3.83 22.19
C ASP A 206 7.83 4.65 22.11
N MET A 207 7.66 5.97 22.19
CA MET A 207 8.73 6.97 22.16
C MET A 207 9.72 6.79 23.32
N SER A 208 9.51 5.82 24.23
CA SER A 208 10.48 5.39 25.23
C SER A 208 11.60 4.47 24.69
N GLY A 209 11.51 3.99 23.44
CA GLY A 209 12.55 3.18 22.81
C GLY A 209 12.71 1.75 23.37
N LYS A 210 11.75 1.27 24.18
CA LYS A 210 11.88 -0.02 24.89
C LYS A 210 11.24 -1.22 24.19
N PHE A 211 10.48 -1.03 23.12
CA PHE A 211 9.84 -2.12 22.34
C PHE A 211 10.16 -2.10 20.83
N ALA A 212 11.34 -1.60 20.45
CA ALA A 212 11.74 -1.43 19.05
C ALA A 212 12.03 -2.74 18.27
N ASN A 213 11.88 -3.93 18.87
CA ASN A 213 12.41 -5.17 18.29
C ASN A 213 11.38 -6.18 17.77
N LEU A 214 10.07 -5.88 17.78
CA LEU A 214 9.07 -6.82 17.25
C LEU A 214 7.79 -6.17 16.69
N LEU A 215 7.85 -4.95 16.19
CA LEU A 215 6.67 -4.28 15.64
C LEU A 215 6.69 -4.36 14.11
N CYS A 216 5.91 -5.31 13.61
CA CYS A 216 5.36 -5.24 12.26
C CYS A 216 4.52 -3.96 12.15
N SER A 217 4.67 -3.20 11.05
CA SER A 217 3.84 -2.02 10.81
C SER A 217 2.44 -2.51 10.44
N THR A 218 1.42 -2.13 11.22
CA THR A 218 0.05 -2.26 10.74
C THR A 218 -0.23 -1.06 9.84
N ILE A 219 -0.82 -1.33 8.68
CA ILE A 219 -1.22 -0.31 7.71
C ILE A 219 -2.72 -0.19 7.77
N VAL A 220 -3.20 1.02 8.01
CA VAL A 220 -4.63 1.29 8.17
C VAL A 220 -5.09 2.21 7.05
N ALA A 221 -6.15 1.78 6.37
CA ALA A 221 -6.94 2.66 5.52
C ALA A 221 -7.80 3.57 6.42
N ILE A 222 -7.55 4.88 6.37
CA ILE A 222 -8.21 5.84 7.28
C ILE A 222 -9.62 6.25 6.79
N ASN A 223 -10.03 5.88 5.58
CA ASN A 223 -11.34 6.28 5.06
C ASN A 223 -12.45 5.29 5.45
N PRO A 224 -13.50 5.73 6.19
CA PRO A 224 -14.78 5.05 6.16
C PRO A 224 -15.40 5.29 4.78
N LEU A 225 -15.39 4.27 3.94
CA LEU A 225 -16.29 4.26 2.78
C LEU A 225 -17.73 4.23 3.30
N PRO A 226 -18.70 4.89 2.62
CA PRO A 226 -20.10 4.81 3.02
C PRO A 226 -20.48 3.33 3.13
N GLN A 227 -20.84 2.92 4.34
CA GLN A 227 -21.26 1.55 4.62
C GLN A 227 -22.48 1.28 3.73
N HIS A 228 -22.36 0.35 2.79
CA HIS A 228 -23.55 -0.37 2.36
C HIS A 228 -24.10 -1.06 3.60
N SER A 229 -25.29 -0.61 3.99
CA SER A 229 -26.04 -1.06 5.14
C SER A 229 -26.12 -2.59 5.21
N TYR A 230 -25.25 -3.21 6.02
CA TYR A 230 -25.54 -4.50 6.60
C TYR A 230 -26.55 -4.26 7.71
N ALA A 231 -27.83 -4.33 7.38
CA ALA A 231 -28.89 -4.41 8.37
C ALA A 231 -28.77 -5.76 9.08
N PRO A 232 -28.51 -5.82 10.40
CA PRO A 232 -28.66 -7.06 11.15
C PRO A 232 -30.15 -7.33 11.27
N ARG A 233 -30.64 -8.39 10.60
CA ARG A 233 -31.92 -8.98 10.99
C ARG A 233 -31.73 -9.66 12.34
N GLY A 234 -32.49 -9.23 13.34
CA GLY A 234 -32.77 -10.02 14.53
C GLY A 234 -32.29 -9.42 15.85
N SER A 235 -33.26 -8.87 16.59
CA SER A 235 -33.32 -8.65 18.04
C SER A 235 -32.44 -9.61 18.87
N VAL A 236 -31.75 -9.15 19.91
CA VAL A 236 -32.29 -9.08 21.29
C VAL A 236 -31.80 -7.84 22.04
N ALA A 237 -32.74 -7.15 22.69
CA ALA A 237 -32.52 -6.02 23.57
C ALA A 237 -31.73 -6.40 24.84
N LEU A 238 -30.89 -5.50 25.34
CA LEU A 238 -30.64 -5.35 26.78
C LEU A 238 -30.15 -3.91 27.09
N SER A 239 -31.11 -3.18 27.69
CA SER A 239 -31.03 -2.05 28.62
C SER A 239 -29.70 -1.33 28.91
N ARG A 240 -29.78 0.01 28.77
CA ARG A 240 -29.33 1.08 29.69
C ARG A 240 -28.45 0.65 30.88
N MET A 241 -27.33 1.35 31.06
CA MET A 241 -27.03 2.06 32.31
C MET A 241 -26.02 3.20 32.06
N TYR A 242 -26.47 4.42 32.37
CA TYR A 242 -25.63 5.57 32.73
C TYR A 242 -25.15 5.41 34.19
N VAL A 243 -24.26 6.32 34.60
CA VAL A 243 -23.74 6.61 35.97
C VAL A 243 -22.38 5.94 36.22
N THR A 244 -21.27 6.62 36.52
CA THR A 244 -20.93 8.02 36.94
C THR A 244 -19.74 8.53 36.16
#